data_AF-A0A0N4VWC5-F1
#
_entry.id   AF-A0A0N4VWC5-F1
#
_cell.length_a   1.000
_cell.length_b   1.000
_cell.length_c   1.000
_cell.angle_alpha   90.00
_cell.angle_beta   90.00
_cell.angle_gamma   90.00
#
_symmetry.space_group_name_H-M   'P 1'
#
loop_
_entity.id
_entity.type
_entity.pdbx_description
1 polymer ?
#
loop_
_entity_poly.entity_id
_entity_poly.type
_entity_poly.pdbx_seq_one_letter_code
_entity_poly.pdbx_strand_id
1 'polypeptide(L)'
;MTLKPNALTTALEIRFCYTRKLLVISAFDCEFLGLPSALNECASSLFDTPSDRYRKLRDAVCRFPPCQLGLVCYQEGDEEAIYRADAFCITLFKSIPPKEFSISTSAVTFLAEHKFDFNKVRRCEMSFFPIIQENFSPCKREQLDV
;
A
#
# COMPACT_ATOMS: atom_id res chain seq x y z
N MET A 1 29.67 3.01 -7.44
CA MET A 1 28.54 3.16 -8.37
C MET A 1 27.48 2.16 -7.96
N THR A 2 26.52 2.58 -7.13
CA THR A 2 25.55 1.68 -6.50
C THR A 2 24.46 1.33 -7.51
N LEU A 3 24.51 0.11 -8.06
CA LEU A 3 23.48 -0.43 -8.95
C LEU A 3 22.16 -0.48 -8.17
N LYS A 4 21.17 0.32 -8.61
CA LYS A 4 19.81 0.23 -8.09
C LYS A 4 19.27 -1.15 -8.44
N PRO A 5 18.71 -1.91 -7.48
CA PRO A 5 18.07 -3.18 -7.79
C PRO A 5 16.95 -2.95 -8.79
N ASN A 6 17.00 -3.72 -9.87
CA ASN A 6 16.02 -3.79 -10.93
C ASN A 6 14.74 -4.50 -10.44
N ALA A 7 13.60 -4.10 -10.99
CA ALA A 7 12.25 -4.59 -10.66
C ALA A 7 12.13 -6.12 -10.54
N LEU A 8 12.84 -6.86 -11.39
CA LEU A 8 12.89 -8.32 -11.39
C LEU A 8 13.45 -8.89 -10.08
N THR A 9 14.47 -8.24 -9.52
CA THR A 9 15.14 -8.67 -8.28
C THR A 9 14.22 -8.49 -7.08
N THR A 10 13.39 -7.44 -7.05
CA THR A 10 12.45 -7.21 -5.95
C THR A 10 11.22 -8.12 -6.02
N ALA A 11 10.71 -8.42 -7.23
CA ALA A 11 9.65 -9.41 -7.41
C ALA A 11 10.14 -10.83 -7.04
N LEU A 12 11.40 -11.15 -7.37
CA LEU A 12 12.06 -12.37 -6.91
C LEU A 12 12.20 -12.35 -5.38
N GLU A 13 12.63 -11.26 -4.73
CA GLU A 13 12.75 -11.19 -3.26
C GLU A 13 11.42 -11.43 -2.53
N ILE A 14 10.28 -10.89 -3.02
CA ILE A 14 8.95 -11.17 -2.43
C ILE A 14 8.56 -12.63 -2.63
N ARG A 15 8.80 -13.18 -3.82
CA ARG A 15 8.55 -14.60 -4.09
C ARG A 15 9.49 -15.51 -3.30
N PHE A 16 10.72 -15.06 -3.07
CA PHE A 16 11.76 -15.76 -2.30
C PHE A 16 11.43 -15.78 -0.80
N CYS A 17 10.92 -14.65 -0.28
CA CYS A 17 10.33 -14.52 1.05
C CYS A 17 9.20 -15.54 1.27
N TYR A 18 8.45 -15.87 0.22
CA TYR A 18 7.37 -16.87 0.26
C TYR A 18 7.84 -18.33 0.12
N THR A 19 8.96 -18.58 -0.57
CA THR A 19 9.46 -19.95 -0.81
C THR A 19 10.41 -20.49 0.27
N ARG A 20 11.00 -19.63 1.11
CA ARG A 20 11.70 -20.07 2.33
C ARG A 20 10.76 -19.91 3.52
N LYS A 21 10.33 -21.02 4.12
CA LYS A 21 9.86 -21.12 5.53
C LYS A 21 10.67 -20.09 6.36
N LEU A 22 10.17 -19.05 7.01
CA LEU A 22 8.92 -18.79 7.72
C LEU A 22 8.61 -17.29 7.54
N LEU A 23 7.55 -16.92 6.81
CA LEU A 23 6.90 -15.62 7.04
C LEU A 23 6.08 -15.79 8.33
N VAL A 24 6.50 -15.13 9.41
CA VAL A 24 5.85 -15.33 10.73
C VAL A 24 4.67 -14.38 10.86
N ILE A 25 4.85 -13.11 10.48
CA ILE A 25 3.84 -12.04 10.60
C ILE A 25 3.96 -11.09 9.41
N SER A 26 2.84 -10.53 8.97
CA SER A 26 2.83 -9.43 8.00
C SER A 26 1.97 -8.28 8.52
N ALA A 27 2.47 -7.06 8.35
CA ALA A 27 1.72 -5.84 8.59
C ALA A 27 1.50 -5.13 7.25
N PHE A 28 0.35 -4.49 7.10
CA PHE A 28 0.07 -3.71 5.90
C PHE A 28 -0.67 -2.42 6.25
N ASP A 29 -0.49 -1.42 5.41
CA ASP A 29 -1.15 -0.12 5.51
C ASP A 29 -1.41 0.44 4.10
N CYS A 30 -2.44 1.26 3.95
CA CYS A 30 -2.83 1.79 2.64
C CYS A 30 -2.93 3.32 2.67
N GLU A 31 -2.40 3.95 1.64
CA GLU A 31 -2.60 5.38 1.40
C GLU A 31 -3.78 5.59 0.46
N PHE A 32 -4.64 6.55 0.81
CA PHE A 32 -5.85 6.89 0.06
C PHE A 32 -5.81 8.33 -0.41
N LEU A 33 -6.41 8.59 -1.57
CA LEU A 33 -6.57 9.94 -2.11
C LEU A 33 -7.78 10.68 -1.51
N GLY A 34 -8.43 10.10 -0.51
CA GLY A 34 -9.56 10.69 0.21
C GLY A 34 -10.11 9.74 1.27
N LEU A 35 -10.91 10.30 2.18
CA LEU A 35 -11.54 9.58 3.29
C LEU A 35 -13.06 9.71 3.22
N PRO A 36 -13.82 8.82 3.89
CA PRO A 36 -15.28 8.89 3.94
C PRO A 36 -15.82 10.24 4.41
N SER A 37 -15.09 10.95 5.28
CA SER A 37 -15.45 12.28 5.76
C SER A 37 -15.48 13.37 4.68
N ALA A 38 -14.75 13.19 3.58
CA ALA A 38 -14.81 14.08 2.43
C ALA A 38 -16.10 13.91 1.61
N LEU A 39 -16.86 12.84 1.87
CA LEU A 39 -18.14 12.52 1.24
C LEU A 39 -19.22 12.56 2.32
N ASN A 40 -19.97 13.66 2.42
CA ASN A 40 -20.97 13.85 3.48
C ASN A 40 -21.93 12.65 3.67
N GLU A 41 -22.29 11.98 2.59
CA GLU A 41 -23.13 10.77 2.58
C GLU A 41 -22.46 9.50 3.13
N CYS A 42 -21.12 9.42 3.10
CA CYS A 42 -20.33 8.33 3.64
C CYS A 42 -19.79 8.62 5.05
N ALA A 43 -20.07 9.81 5.61
CA ALA A 43 -19.64 10.15 6.95
C ALA A 43 -20.27 9.19 7.98
N SER A 44 -19.43 8.68 8.88
CA SER A 44 -19.88 7.79 9.96
C SER A 44 -20.69 8.58 10.98
N SER A 45 -21.78 7.99 11.44
CA SER A 45 -22.65 8.51 12.49
C SER A 45 -22.60 7.60 13.72
N LEU A 46 -22.78 8.19 14.91
CA LEU A 46 -22.87 7.44 16.18
C LEU A 46 -24.07 6.47 16.20
N PHE A 47 -25.09 6.75 15.38
CA PHE A 47 -26.30 5.93 15.27
C PHE A 47 -26.23 4.88 14.17
N ASP A 48 -25.10 4.77 13.45
CA ASP A 48 -24.95 3.77 12.39
C ASP A 48 -24.86 2.35 12.98
N THR A 49 -25.68 1.46 12.44
CA THR A 49 -25.49 0.02 12.63
C THR A 49 -24.18 -0.43 11.97
N PRO A 50 -23.62 -1.60 12.35
CA PRO A 50 -22.46 -2.16 11.65
C PRO A 50 -22.66 -2.28 10.14
N SER A 51 -23.88 -2.65 9.70
CA SER A 51 -24.23 -2.76 8.28
C SER A 51 -24.22 -1.41 7.56
N ASP A 52 -24.76 -0.36 8.20
CA ASP A 52 -24.74 0.99 7.63
C ASP A 52 -23.32 1.52 7.50
N ARG A 53 -22.49 1.27 8.51
CA ARG A 53 -21.08 1.67 8.52
C ARG A 53 -20.29 0.96 7.42
N TYR A 54 -20.49 -0.35 7.26
CA TYR A 54 -19.89 -1.12 6.19
C TYR A 54 -20.30 -0.56 4.82
N ARG A 55 -21.60 -0.29 4.59
CA ARG A 55 -22.11 0.28 3.34
C ARG A 55 -21.42 1.61 3.03
N LYS A 56 -21.42 2.55 3.98
CA LYS A 56 -20.78 3.87 3.84
C LYS A 56 -19.29 3.76 3.53
N LEU A 57 -18.56 2.90 4.26
CA LEU A 57 -17.13 2.71 4.07
C LEU A 57 -16.83 2.09 2.70
N ARG A 58 -17.57 1.06 2.30
CA ARG A 58 -17.44 0.43 0.98
C ARG A 58 -17.64 1.47 -0.12
N ASP A 59 -18.71 2.26 -0.03
CA ASP A 59 -19.03 3.27 -1.04
C ASP A 59 -17.99 4.40 -1.09
N ALA A 60 -17.35 4.71 0.03
CA ALA A 60 -16.21 5.63 0.09
C ALA A 60 -14.95 5.04 -0.55
N VAL A 61 -14.58 3.80 -0.22
CA VAL A 61 -13.40 3.12 -0.78
C VAL A 61 -13.54 2.88 -2.29
N CYS A 62 -14.75 2.62 -2.78
CA CYS A 62 -15.00 2.54 -4.23
C CYS A 62 -14.76 3.87 -4.96
N ARG A 63 -14.91 5.01 -4.27
CA ARG A 63 -14.68 6.36 -4.83
C ARG A 63 -13.28 6.87 -4.59
N PHE A 64 -12.69 6.57 -3.45
CA PHE A 64 -11.30 6.83 -3.09
C PHE A 64 -10.56 5.50 -2.99
N PRO A 65 -10.25 4.84 -4.12
CA PRO A 65 -9.46 3.62 -4.09
C PRO A 65 -8.07 3.90 -3.50
N PRO A 66 -7.46 2.93 -2.82
CA PRO A 66 -6.10 3.08 -2.30
C PRO A 66 -5.12 3.28 -3.47
N CYS A 67 -4.20 4.23 -3.32
CA CYS A 67 -3.18 4.55 -4.33
C CYS A 67 -1.81 3.94 -4.01
N GLN A 68 -1.59 3.52 -2.77
CA GLN A 68 -0.37 2.85 -2.32
C GLN A 68 -0.69 1.82 -1.23
N LEU A 69 0.07 0.73 -1.21
CA LEU A 69 0.09 -0.29 -0.16
C LEU A 69 1.50 -0.36 0.43
N GLY A 70 1.62 -0.07 1.72
CA GLY A 70 2.76 -0.44 2.55
C GLY A 70 2.58 -1.89 3.00
N LEU A 71 3.61 -2.72 2.84
CA LEU A 71 3.63 -4.11 3.30
C LEU A 71 4.94 -4.36 4.02
N VAL A 72 4.89 -4.91 5.22
CA VAL A 72 6.08 -5.33 5.97
C VAL A 72 5.97 -6.82 6.25
N CYS A 73 6.99 -7.56 5.86
CA CYS A 73 7.12 -8.99 6.09
C CYS A 73 8.14 -9.22 7.20
N TYR A 74 7.72 -9.88 8.28
CA TYR A 74 8.59 -10.25 9.40
C TYR A 74 9.00 -11.71 9.29
N GLN A 75 10.30 -11.94 9.42
CA GLN A 75 10.92 -13.26 9.43
C GLN A 75 11.70 -13.42 10.73
N GLU A 76 11.67 -14.62 11.29
CA GLU A 76 12.56 -15.00 12.39
C GLU A 76 14.01 -14.99 11.89
N GLY A 77 14.89 -14.32 12.62
CA GLY A 77 16.32 -14.25 12.33
C GLY A 77 17.04 -15.57 12.65
N ASP A 78 18.30 -15.66 12.22
CA ASP A 78 19.15 -16.83 12.48
C ASP A 78 19.56 -16.93 13.98
N GLU A 79 19.36 -15.87 14.76
CA GLU A 79 19.60 -15.81 16.21
C GLU A 79 18.27 -15.72 16.96
N GLU A 80 18.15 -16.45 18.09
CA GLU A 80 16.97 -16.40 18.96
C GLU A 80 16.68 -14.94 19.37
N ALA A 81 15.43 -14.50 19.14
CA ALA A 81 14.87 -13.18 19.47
C ALA A 81 15.11 -12.00 18.49
N ILE A 82 15.73 -12.19 17.33
CA ILE A 82 15.83 -11.11 16.31
C ILE A 82 14.79 -11.33 15.22
N TYR A 83 14.02 -10.28 14.88
CA TYR A 83 13.15 -10.30 13.70
C TYR A 83 13.73 -9.46 12.58
N ARG A 84 13.79 -10.04 11.39
CA ARG A 84 14.08 -9.31 10.16
C ARG A 84 12.79 -8.77 9.56
N ALA A 85 12.75 -7.46 9.30
CA ALA A 85 11.63 -6.81 8.63
C ALA A 85 12.04 -6.36 7.21
N ASP A 86 11.35 -6.90 6.21
CA ASP A 86 11.46 -6.43 4.83
C ASP A 86 10.22 -5.58 4.50
N ALA A 87 10.42 -4.27 4.26
CA ALA A 87 9.37 -3.31 4.00
C ALA A 87 9.24 -2.96 2.51
N PHE A 88 8.02 -2.99 2.00
CA PHE A 88 7.66 -2.76 0.61
C PHE A 88 6.66 -1.62 0.52
N CYS A 89 6.88 -0.74 -0.46
CA CYS A 89 5.97 0.34 -0.82
C CYS A 89 5.50 0.11 -2.26
N ILE A 90 4.22 -0.24 -2.41
CA ILE A 90 3.61 -0.74 -3.66
C ILE A 90 2.64 0.32 -4.17
N THR A 91 2.87 0.86 -5.38
CA THR A 91 1.95 1.84 -5.99
C THR A 91 0.80 1.12 -6.70
N LEU A 92 -0.45 1.42 -6.34
CA LEU A 92 -1.65 0.73 -6.79
C LEU A 92 -2.41 1.42 -7.94
N PHE A 93 -2.07 2.68 -8.24
CA PHE A 93 -2.86 3.53 -9.14
C PHE A 93 -3.03 2.97 -10.58
N LYS A 94 -2.13 2.08 -11.02
CA LYS A 94 -2.24 1.37 -12.32
C LYS A 94 -3.43 0.41 -12.42
N SER A 95 -3.96 -0.06 -11.29
CA SER A 95 -5.00 -1.11 -11.25
C SER A 95 -6.41 -0.54 -11.01
N ILE A 96 -6.56 0.79 -10.94
CA ILE A 96 -7.86 1.41 -10.77
C ILE A 96 -8.58 1.33 -12.12
N PRO A 97 -9.73 0.63 -12.23
CA PRO A 97 -10.49 0.60 -13.48
C PRO A 97 -10.86 2.04 -13.89
N PRO A 98 -11.11 2.32 -15.19
CA PRO A 98 -11.42 3.65 -15.73
C PRO A 98 -12.71 4.29 -15.18
N LYS A 99 -13.26 3.76 -14.10
CA LYS A 99 -14.31 4.39 -13.31
C LYS A 99 -13.82 5.73 -12.77
N GLU A 100 -14.75 6.67 -12.71
CA GLU A 100 -14.57 7.96 -12.04
C GLU A 100 -14.19 7.71 -10.58
N PHE A 101 -12.92 7.94 -10.25
CA PHE A 101 -12.46 8.01 -8.87
C PHE A 101 -12.42 9.48 -8.45
N SER A 102 -12.66 9.72 -7.18
CA SER A 102 -12.61 11.04 -6.57
C SER A 102 -11.24 11.27 -5.95
N ILE A 103 -10.89 12.54 -5.77
CA ILE A 103 -9.69 12.96 -5.04
C ILE A 103 -10.12 14.04 -4.05
N SER A 104 -9.72 13.89 -2.79
CA SER A 104 -9.91 14.90 -1.76
C SER A 104 -8.68 15.79 -1.67
N THR A 105 -8.89 17.11 -1.75
CA THR A 105 -7.80 18.09 -1.63
C THR A 105 -7.10 18.01 -0.28
N SER A 106 -7.82 17.77 0.82
CA SER A 106 -7.19 17.64 2.14
C SER A 106 -6.28 16.41 2.23
N ALA A 107 -6.69 15.27 1.66
CA ALA A 107 -5.87 14.07 1.62
C ALA A 107 -4.62 14.25 0.75
N VAL A 108 -4.76 14.89 -0.42
CA VAL A 108 -3.60 15.17 -1.29
C VAL A 108 -2.61 16.10 -0.62
N THR A 109 -3.09 17.15 0.04
CA THR A 109 -2.22 18.07 0.79
C THR A 109 -1.48 17.34 1.91
N PHE A 110 -2.18 16.52 2.69
CA PHE A 110 -1.58 15.70 3.75
C PHE A 110 -0.48 14.78 3.21
N LEU A 111 -0.75 14.07 2.10
CA LEU A 111 0.24 13.22 1.44
C LEU A 111 1.45 14.02 0.93
N ALA A 112 1.22 15.22 0.37
CA ALA A 112 2.28 16.10 -0.09
C ALA A 112 3.19 16.58 1.06
N GLU A 113 2.62 16.93 2.21
CA GLU A 113 3.35 17.31 3.43
C GLU A 113 4.23 16.16 3.96
N HIS A 114 3.78 14.91 3.79
CA HIS A 114 4.55 13.71 4.13
C HIS A 114 5.44 13.19 2.99
N LYS A 115 5.74 14.04 2.01
CA LYS A 115 6.69 13.76 0.90
C LYS A 115 6.27 12.55 0.05
N PHE A 116 4.97 12.30 -0.07
CA PHE A 116 4.45 11.30 -1.00
C PHE A 116 4.85 11.66 -2.45
N ASP A 117 5.47 10.72 -3.16
CA ASP A 117 5.91 10.93 -4.55
C ASP A 117 4.79 10.62 -5.55
N PHE A 118 3.99 11.64 -5.86
CA PHE A 118 2.95 11.56 -6.88
C PHE A 118 3.49 11.27 -8.30
N ASN A 119 4.79 11.39 -8.57
CA ASN A 119 5.33 11.03 -9.89
C ASN A 119 5.39 9.51 -10.08
N LYS A 120 5.54 8.73 -9.00
CA LYS A 120 5.45 7.25 -9.06
C LYS A 120 4.07 6.79 -9.52
N VAL A 121 3.05 7.60 -9.23
CA VAL A 121 1.68 7.40 -9.67
C VAL A 121 1.50 7.71 -11.17
N ARG A 122 2.13 8.77 -11.69
CA ARG A 122 2.00 9.20 -13.10
C ARG A 122 2.88 8.48 -14.11
N ARG A 123 4.11 8.07 -13.74
CA ARG A 123 5.14 7.60 -14.69
C ARG A 123 4.98 6.13 -15.11
N CYS A 124 3.75 5.67 -15.19
CA CYS A 124 3.44 4.25 -15.20
C CYS A 124 2.39 3.95 -16.26
N GLU A 125 2.86 3.97 -17.51
CA GLU A 125 2.08 3.65 -18.70
C GLU A 125 1.67 2.17 -18.70
N MET A 126 0.35 1.98 -18.76
CA MET A 126 -0.41 0.91 -19.40
C MET A 126 0.16 -0.52 -19.35
N SER A 127 -0.41 -1.33 -18.44
CA SER A 127 -0.77 -2.71 -18.76
C SER A 127 -1.98 -3.14 -17.92
N PHE A 128 -3.03 -3.57 -18.60
CA PHE A 128 -4.31 -4.01 -18.04
C PHE A 128 -4.23 -5.54 -17.84
N PHE A 129 -3.64 -5.97 -16.73
CA PHE A 129 -3.70 -7.35 -16.20
C PHE A 129 -3.96 -7.24 -14.69
N PRO A 130 -4.30 -8.30 -13.92
CA PRO A 130 -4.33 -8.18 -12.46
C PRO A 130 -2.87 -7.99 -12.01
N ILE A 131 -2.46 -6.72 -12.00
CA ILE A 131 -1.07 -6.30 -11.86
C ILE A 131 -0.72 -6.31 -10.39
N ILE A 132 -0.25 -7.47 -9.93
CA ILE A 132 0.98 -7.51 -9.16
C ILE A 132 2.12 -7.38 -10.21
N GLN A 133 2.44 -6.17 -10.69
CA GLN A 133 3.69 -5.93 -11.44
C GLN A 133 4.54 -4.83 -10.79
N GLU A 134 5.70 -5.30 -10.34
CA GLU A 134 7.05 -4.86 -10.75
C GLU A 134 7.55 -3.46 -10.41
N ASN A 135 6.82 -2.63 -9.66
CA ASN A 135 7.42 -1.42 -9.09
C ASN A 135 7.44 -1.49 -7.57
N PHE A 136 8.13 -2.52 -7.06
CA PHE A 136 8.50 -2.60 -5.66
C PHE A 136 9.77 -1.76 -5.47
N SER A 137 9.65 -0.60 -4.82
CA SER A 137 10.84 0.01 -4.22
C SER A 137 10.98 -0.56 -2.81
N PRO A 138 12.08 -1.30 -2.50
CA PRO A 138 12.38 -1.64 -1.12
C PRO A 138 12.45 -0.34 -0.32
N CYS A 139 11.59 -0.21 0.68
CA CYS A 139 11.87 0.73 1.76
C CYS A 139 12.88 0.02 2.68
N LYS A 140 13.76 0.78 3.32
CA LYS A 140 14.96 0.32 4.06
C LYS A 140 14.79 -1.07 4.72
N ARG A 141 15.82 -1.92 4.59
CA ARG A 141 15.98 -3.10 5.45
C ARG A 141 16.45 -2.63 6.82
N GLU A 142 15.63 -2.84 7.84
CA GLU A 142 15.99 -2.56 9.22
C GLU A 142 15.86 -3.88 10.01
N GLN A 143 16.94 -4.26 10.71
CA GLN A 143 16.90 -5.31 11.72
C GLN A 143 16.29 -4.70 12.98
N LEU A 144 15.24 -5.33 13.50
CA LEU A 144 14.60 -4.92 14.74
C LEU A 144 15.09 -5.87 15.84
N ASP A 145 15.96 -5.35 16.71
CA ASP A 145 16.30 -5.99 17.98
C ASP A 145 15.15 -5.69 18.96
N VAL A 146 14.52 -6.73 19.50
CA VAL A 146 13.43 -6.63 20.50
C VAL A 146 13.97 -6.89 21.89
#